data_AF-A0A9E2BAU7-F1
#
_entry.id   AF-A0A9E2BAU7-F1
#
_cell.length_a   1.000
_cell.length_b   1.000
_cell.length_c   1.000
_cell.angle_alpha   90.00
_cell.angle_beta   90.00
_cell.angle_gamma   90.00
#
_symmetry.space_group_name_H-M   'P 1'
#
loop_
_entity.id
_entity.type
_entity.pdbx_description
1 polymer ?
#
loop_
_entity_poly.entity_id
_entity_poly.type
_entity_poly.pdbx_seq_one_letter_code
_entity_poly.pdbx_strand_id
1 'polypeptide(L)'
;MKTLRIIAYAFATFFIATIVGILIALWVYRDIPAEELEAKYASPESRFMNVDGVRIHYRDEGEGPGVLLLHANFGNLIGWDPWVEALKDSYRVVRMDFTSHGLTGPDPTDDYTLERTLALTEKFIDAVGFDRFSIGGTSIGGTIAIRYTAKHPERI
;
A
#
# COMPACT_ATOMS: atom_id res chain seq x y z
N MET A 1 45.48 -16.62 -34.42
CA MET A 1 44.13 -16.48 -35.05
C MET A 1 43.00 -17.14 -34.25
N LYS A 2 43.13 -18.38 -33.74
CA LYS A 2 42.04 -19.05 -32.98
C LYS A 2 41.70 -18.39 -31.64
N THR A 3 42.71 -17.98 -30.87
CA THR A 3 42.52 -17.32 -29.55
C THR A 3 41.74 -16.00 -29.66
N LEU A 4 42.03 -15.18 -30.68
CA LEU A 4 41.33 -13.91 -30.92
C LEU A 4 39.84 -14.14 -31.23
N ARG A 5 39.50 -15.21 -31.95
CA ARG A 5 38.10 -15.60 -32.23
C ARG A 5 37.38 -16.07 -30.98
N ILE A 6 38.05 -16.86 -30.13
CA ILE A 6 37.47 -17.32 -28.85
C ILE A 6 37.17 -16.13 -27.94
N ILE A 7 38.12 -15.19 -27.82
CA ILE A 7 37.94 -13.96 -27.04
C ILE A 7 36.77 -13.13 -27.62
N ALA A 8 36.71 -12.97 -28.95
CA ALA A 8 35.61 -12.26 -29.60
C ALA A 8 34.24 -12.93 -29.34
N TYR A 9 34.16 -14.26 -29.41
CA TYR A 9 32.91 -14.98 -29.10
C TYR A 9 32.53 -14.90 -27.62
N ALA A 10 33.50 -14.90 -26.71
CA ALA A 10 33.24 -14.69 -25.29
C ALA A 10 32.67 -13.29 -25.02
N PHE A 11 33.27 -12.24 -25.61
CA PHE A 11 32.75 -10.87 -25.52
C PHE A 11 31.37 -10.73 -26.15
N ALA A 12 31.15 -11.30 -27.34
CA ALA A 12 29.85 -11.27 -28.00
C ALA A 12 28.78 -11.98 -27.16
N THR A 13 29.10 -13.15 -26.61
CA THR A 13 28.19 -13.90 -25.72
C THR A 13 27.85 -13.10 -24.46
N PHE A 14 28.85 -12.52 -23.80
CA PHE A 14 28.63 -11.70 -22.62
C PHE A 14 27.75 -10.48 -22.94
N PHE A 15 28.05 -9.77 -24.03
CA PHE A 15 27.28 -8.61 -24.47
C PHE A 15 25.82 -8.95 -24.78
N ILE A 16 25.58 -10.06 -25.50
CA ILE A 16 24.23 -10.56 -25.77
C ILE A 16 23.51 -10.90 -24.46
N ALA A 17 24.17 -11.61 -23.54
CA ALA A 17 23.59 -11.96 -22.24
C ALA A 17 23.22 -10.72 -21.42
N THR A 18 24.07 -9.68 -21.44
CA THR A 18 23.77 -8.40 -20.79
C THR A 18 22.57 -7.70 -21.42
N ILE A 19 22.48 -7.62 -22.75
CA ILE A 19 21.32 -7.03 -23.43
C ILE A 19 20.04 -7.79 -23.08
N VAL A 20 20.08 -9.12 -23.15
CA VAL A 20 18.93 -9.96 -22.79
C VAL A 20 18.53 -9.73 -21.32
N GLY A 21 19.50 -9.64 -20.40
CA GLY A 21 19.24 -9.33 -19.00
C GLY A 21 18.58 -7.96 -18.80
N ILE A 22 19.04 -6.92 -19.51
CA ILE A 22 18.44 -5.58 -19.48
C ILE A 22 17.01 -5.62 -20.03
N LEU A 23 16.78 -6.30 -21.17
CA LEU A 23 15.46 -6.40 -21.76
C LEU A 23 14.46 -7.14 -20.85
N ILE A 24 14.91 -8.21 -20.18
CA ILE A 24 14.11 -8.92 -19.17
C ILE A 24 13.80 -7.98 -18.01
N ALA A 25 14.79 -7.25 -17.48
CA ALA A 25 14.57 -6.29 -16.40
C ALA A 25 13.55 -5.20 -16.80
N LEU A 26 13.70 -4.59 -17.97
CA LEU A 26 12.77 -3.58 -18.48
C LEU A 26 11.35 -4.14 -18.66
N TRP A 27 11.21 -5.41 -18.99
CA TRP A 27 9.91 -6.07 -19.11
C TRP A 27 9.30 -6.39 -17.74
N VAL A 28 10.09 -6.93 -16.80
CA VAL A 28 9.66 -7.30 -15.45
C VAL A 28 9.32 -6.09 -14.60
N TYR A 29 10.10 -5.02 -14.71
CA TYR A 29 9.92 -3.77 -13.94
C TYR A 29 9.10 -2.73 -14.68
N ARG A 30 8.31 -3.13 -15.68
CA ARG A 30 7.37 -2.22 -16.31
C ARG A 30 6.19 -1.98 -15.37
N ASP A 31 5.82 -0.71 -15.21
CA ASP A 31 4.63 -0.36 -14.44
C ASP A 31 3.36 -0.93 -15.10
N ILE A 32 2.51 -1.51 -14.26
CA ILE A 32 1.18 -1.96 -14.63
C ILE A 32 0.23 -0.76 -14.48
N PRO A 33 -0.61 -0.46 -15.49
CA PRO A 33 -1.59 0.63 -15.38
C PRO A 33 -2.50 0.49 -14.16
N ALA A 34 -2.83 1.61 -13.52
CA ALA A 34 -3.67 1.62 -12.32
C ALA A 34 -5.04 0.98 -12.59
N GLU A 35 -5.60 1.18 -13.78
CA GLU A 35 -6.90 0.63 -14.18
C GLU A 35 -6.87 -0.91 -14.24
N GLU A 36 -5.74 -1.50 -14.64
CA GLU A 36 -5.58 -2.95 -14.68
C GLU A 36 -5.45 -3.53 -13.26
N LEU A 37 -4.72 -2.84 -12.38
CA LEU A 37 -4.61 -3.22 -10.98
C LEU A 37 -5.95 -3.09 -10.25
N GLU A 38 -6.68 -1.99 -10.45
CA GLU A 38 -8.01 -1.77 -9.89
C GLU A 38 -8.98 -2.84 -10.38
N ALA A 39 -9.00 -3.14 -11.69
CA ALA A 39 -9.87 -4.20 -12.23
C ALA A 39 -9.58 -5.58 -11.63
N LYS A 40 -8.33 -5.85 -11.24
CA LYS A 40 -7.90 -7.14 -10.69
C LYS A 40 -8.08 -7.25 -9.17
N TYR A 41 -7.85 -6.17 -8.42
CA TYR A 41 -7.71 -6.22 -6.97
C TYR A 41 -8.79 -5.44 -6.21
N ALA A 42 -9.57 -4.58 -6.88
CA ALA A 42 -10.73 -3.98 -6.26
C ALA A 42 -11.82 -5.04 -6.02
N SER A 43 -12.51 -4.91 -4.90
CA SER A 43 -13.69 -5.68 -4.52
C SER A 43 -14.93 -4.78 -4.47
N PRO A 44 -16.15 -5.32 -4.34
CA PRO A 44 -17.36 -4.50 -4.19
C PRO A 44 -17.33 -3.52 -3.01
N GLU A 45 -16.55 -3.83 -1.97
CA GLU A 45 -16.38 -3.02 -0.76
C GLU A 45 -15.31 -1.93 -0.92
N SER A 46 -14.57 -1.96 -2.02
CA SER A 46 -13.47 -1.02 -2.30
C SER A 46 -14.00 0.37 -2.59
N ARG A 47 -13.45 1.34 -1.86
CA ARG A 47 -13.78 2.76 -1.94
C ARG A 47 -12.52 3.57 -2.10
N PHE A 48 -12.67 4.78 -2.63
CA PHE A 48 -11.58 5.71 -2.86
C PHE A 48 -11.93 7.08 -2.33
N MET A 49 -10.99 7.72 -1.65
CA MET A 49 -11.15 9.06 -1.10
C MET A 49 -9.90 9.89 -1.36
N ASN A 50 -10.09 11.13 -1.80
CA ASN A 50 -8.98 12.07 -1.89
C ASN A 50 -8.71 12.68 -0.52
N VAL A 51 -7.54 12.39 0.03
CA VAL A 51 -7.04 12.95 1.28
C VAL A 51 -5.78 13.73 0.97
N ASP A 52 -5.89 15.05 1.02
CA ASP A 52 -4.75 15.96 0.81
C ASP A 52 -3.99 15.73 -0.51
N GLY A 53 -4.74 15.44 -1.58
CA GLY A 53 -4.21 15.16 -2.92
C GLY A 53 -3.92 13.68 -3.20
N VAL A 54 -3.93 12.80 -2.18
CA VAL A 54 -3.71 11.36 -2.34
C VAL A 54 -5.04 10.65 -2.49
N ARG A 55 -5.23 9.88 -3.57
CA ARG A 55 -6.41 9.01 -3.74
C ARG A 55 -6.21 7.71 -2.94
N ILE A 56 -6.66 7.72 -1.69
CA ILE A 56 -6.56 6.60 -0.76
C ILE A 56 -7.61 5.55 -1.10
N HIS A 57 -7.17 4.32 -1.35
CA HIS A 57 -8.00 3.13 -1.39
C HIS A 57 -8.27 2.63 0.03
N TYR A 58 -9.54 2.32 0.32
CA TYR A 58 -9.95 1.76 1.60
C TYR A 58 -11.18 0.87 1.46
N ARG A 59 -11.45 0.07 2.48
CA ARG A 59 -12.69 -0.68 2.66
C ARG A 59 -13.29 -0.37 4.02
N ASP A 60 -14.61 -0.34 4.08
CA ASP A 60 -15.41 0.00 5.26
C ASP A 60 -16.58 -0.98 5.32
N GLU A 61 -16.47 -1.94 6.24
CA GLU A 61 -17.26 -3.16 6.27
C GLU A 61 -17.82 -3.42 7.66
N GLY A 62 -19.07 -3.86 7.75
CA GLY A 62 -19.75 -4.10 9.02
C GLY A 62 -20.34 -2.84 9.65
N GLU A 63 -20.93 -3.01 10.84
CA GLU A 63 -21.56 -1.96 11.64
C GLU A 63 -21.20 -2.13 13.12
N GLY A 64 -21.30 -1.06 13.92
CA GLY A 64 -21.01 -1.10 15.36
C GLY A 64 -19.76 -0.28 15.75
N PRO A 65 -19.11 -0.61 16.88
CA PRO A 65 -17.90 0.09 17.32
C PRO A 65 -16.80 0.04 16.24
N GLY A 66 -16.12 1.16 16.05
CA GLY A 66 -15.13 1.32 14.99
C GLY A 66 -13.83 0.58 15.27
N VAL A 67 -13.26 -0.05 14.25
CA VAL A 67 -11.90 -0.61 14.25
C VAL A 67 -11.17 -0.15 12.99
N LEU A 68 -10.02 0.51 13.15
CA LEU A 68 -9.12 0.84 12.05
C LEU A 68 -7.91 -0.11 12.03
N LEU A 69 -7.67 -0.76 10.88
CA LEU A 69 -6.54 -1.66 10.68
C LEU A 69 -5.54 -1.11 9.65
N LEU A 70 -4.27 -0.98 10.07
CA LEU A 70 -3.19 -0.36 9.30
C LEU A 70 -2.09 -1.38 8.94
N HIS A 71 -1.87 -1.59 7.64
CA HIS A 71 -0.93 -2.61 7.15
C HIS A 71 0.56 -2.26 7.38
N ALA A 72 1.44 -3.24 7.18
CA ALA A 72 2.89 -3.04 7.23
C ALA A 72 3.45 -2.46 5.91
N ASN A 73 4.68 -1.97 5.93
CA ASN A 73 5.37 -1.60 4.68
C ASN A 73 5.46 -2.82 3.75
N PHE A 74 5.33 -2.62 2.44
CA PHE A 74 5.20 -3.70 1.44
C PHE A 74 3.95 -4.59 1.59
N GLY A 75 3.03 -4.22 2.49
CA GLY A 75 1.70 -4.82 2.60
C GLY A 75 0.63 -3.96 1.93
N ASN A 76 -0.62 -4.38 2.09
CA ASN A 76 -1.82 -3.66 1.69
C ASN A 76 -3.01 -4.14 2.55
N LEU A 77 -4.18 -3.54 2.36
CA LEU A 77 -5.38 -3.80 3.15
C LEU A 77 -5.95 -5.21 3.00
N ILE A 78 -5.58 -5.96 1.94
CA ILE A 78 -6.05 -7.33 1.70
C ILE A 78 -5.54 -8.27 2.79
N GLY A 79 -4.36 -7.98 3.36
CA GLY A 79 -3.81 -8.74 4.49
C GLY A 79 -4.73 -8.79 5.72
N TRP A 80 -5.71 -7.89 5.81
CA TRP A 80 -6.71 -7.85 6.87
C TRP A 80 -7.99 -8.63 6.57
N ASP A 81 -8.16 -9.25 5.39
CA ASP A 81 -9.38 -10.00 5.03
C ASP A 81 -9.79 -11.01 6.11
N PRO A 82 -8.90 -11.85 6.67
CA PRO A 82 -9.28 -12.80 7.72
C PRO A 82 -9.78 -12.13 9.02
N TRP A 83 -9.29 -10.92 9.31
CA TRP A 83 -9.71 -10.15 10.48
C TRP A 83 -11.07 -9.51 10.26
N VAL A 84 -11.34 -9.01 9.05
CA VAL A 84 -12.65 -8.47 8.70
C VAL A 84 -13.71 -9.56 8.79
N GLU A 85 -13.46 -10.75 8.24
CA GLU A 85 -14.40 -11.88 8.35
C GLU A 85 -14.70 -12.26 9.80
N ALA A 86 -13.73 -12.13 10.71
CA ALA A 86 -13.91 -12.44 12.12
C ALA A 86 -14.62 -11.34 12.94
N LEU A 87 -14.65 -10.10 12.44
CA LEU A 87 -15.06 -8.93 13.23
C LEU A 87 -16.29 -8.20 12.68
N LYS A 88 -16.56 -8.25 11.36
CA LYS A 88 -17.58 -7.40 10.69
C LYS A 88 -19.01 -7.60 11.20
N ASP A 89 -19.31 -8.74 11.81
CA ASP A 89 -20.64 -9.04 12.38
C ASP A 89 -20.90 -8.28 13.69
N SER A 90 -19.88 -7.67 14.31
CA SER A 90 -20.00 -6.95 15.58
C SER A 90 -19.31 -5.58 15.60
N TYR A 91 -18.47 -5.30 14.60
CA TYR A 91 -17.68 -4.08 14.51
C TYR A 91 -17.76 -3.49 13.10
N ARG A 92 -17.68 -2.16 13.02
CA ARG A 92 -17.38 -1.47 11.76
C ARG A 92 -15.87 -1.49 11.56
N VAL A 93 -15.39 -2.31 10.63
CA VAL A 93 -13.97 -2.47 10.34
C VAL A 93 -13.59 -1.65 9.11
N VAL A 94 -12.72 -0.66 9.33
CA VAL A 94 -12.13 0.16 8.27
C VAL A 94 -10.66 -0.22 8.11
N ARG A 95 -10.22 -0.31 6.87
CA ARG A 95 -8.84 -0.59 6.49
C ARG A 95 -8.48 0.22 5.27
N MET A 96 -7.27 0.75 5.24
CA MET A 96 -6.78 1.60 4.16
C MET A 96 -5.45 1.11 3.63
N ASP A 97 -5.19 1.41 2.37
CA ASP A 97 -3.86 1.33 1.79
C ASP A 97 -3.12 2.65 2.03
N PHE A 98 -1.93 2.57 2.64
CA PHE A 98 -1.02 3.69 2.72
C PHE A 98 -0.61 4.17 1.32
N THR A 99 -0.14 5.41 1.25
CA THR A 99 0.44 5.99 0.04
C THR A 99 1.43 5.02 -0.62
N SER A 100 1.36 4.92 -1.96
CA SER A 100 2.16 4.03 -2.80
C SER A 100 2.04 2.52 -2.50
N HIS A 101 0.97 2.09 -1.85
CA HIS A 101 0.70 0.68 -1.56
C HIS A 101 -0.68 0.27 -2.06
N GLY A 102 -0.83 -1.02 -2.37
CA GLY A 102 -2.09 -1.60 -2.85
C GLY A 102 -2.66 -0.83 -4.05
N LEU A 103 -3.86 -0.26 -3.89
CA LEU A 103 -4.50 0.58 -4.91
C LEU A 103 -4.45 2.08 -4.59
N THR A 104 -3.72 2.48 -3.56
CA THR A 104 -3.41 3.90 -3.31
C THR A 104 -2.20 4.31 -4.15
N GLY A 105 -2.37 5.36 -4.95
CA GLY A 105 -1.32 5.90 -5.82
C GLY A 105 -0.17 6.61 -5.09
N PRO A 106 0.78 7.20 -5.85
CA PRO A 106 1.89 7.97 -5.28
C PRO A 106 1.41 9.25 -4.59
N ASP A 107 2.23 9.78 -3.68
CA ASP A 107 1.99 11.11 -3.14
C ASP A 107 2.32 12.17 -4.21
N PRO A 108 1.41 13.08 -4.57
CA PRO A 108 1.74 14.16 -5.50
C PRO A 108 2.83 15.10 -4.98
N THR A 109 3.14 15.10 -3.68
CA THR A 109 4.23 15.91 -3.10
C THR A 109 5.56 15.18 -2.99
N ASP A 110 5.63 13.90 -3.40
CA ASP A 110 6.83 13.05 -3.28
C ASP A 110 7.35 12.90 -1.84
N ASP A 111 6.48 13.14 -0.84
CA ASP A 111 6.80 13.01 0.58
C ASP A 111 6.33 11.64 1.09
N TYR A 112 7.29 10.75 1.37
CA TYR A 112 7.04 9.43 1.94
C TYR A 112 7.56 9.30 3.37
N THR A 113 7.67 10.43 4.07
CA THR A 113 8.08 10.42 5.48
C THR A 113 7.00 9.81 6.38
N LEU A 114 7.42 9.35 7.55
CA LEU A 114 6.49 8.86 8.57
C LEU A 114 5.49 9.94 9.01
N GLU A 115 5.92 11.21 9.04
CA GLU A 115 5.07 12.35 9.40
C GLU A 115 3.98 12.57 8.34
N ARG A 116 4.32 12.45 7.06
CA ARG A 116 3.34 12.53 5.98
C ARG A 116 2.32 11.40 6.05
N THR A 117 2.78 10.17 6.27
CA THR A 117 1.89 9.01 6.46
C THR A 117 0.95 9.21 7.66
N LEU A 118 1.45 9.73 8.78
CA LEU A 118 0.63 10.04 9.96
C LEU A 118 -0.41 11.13 9.65
N ALA A 119 0.00 12.23 9.01
CA ALA A 119 -0.90 13.33 8.67
C ALA A 119 -2.01 12.90 7.70
N LEU A 120 -1.70 12.07 6.71
CA LEU A 120 -2.70 11.49 5.81
C LEU A 120 -3.65 10.54 6.56
N THR A 121 -3.13 9.73 7.48
CA THR A 121 -3.93 8.82 8.30
C THR A 121 -4.89 9.59 9.22
N GLU A 122 -4.44 10.67 9.86
CA GLU A 122 -5.29 11.54 10.69
C GLU A 122 -6.44 12.14 9.87
N LYS A 123 -6.13 12.74 8.72
CA LYS A 123 -7.13 13.33 7.83
C LYS A 123 -8.11 12.26 7.29
N PHE A 124 -7.62 11.05 7.03
CA PHE A 124 -8.46 9.93 6.61
C PHE A 124 -9.42 9.52 7.73
N ILE A 125 -8.93 9.36 8.98
CA ILE A 125 -9.74 9.02 10.16
C ILE A 125 -10.90 10.02 10.35
N ASP A 126 -10.61 11.31 10.22
CA ASP A 126 -11.62 12.37 10.31
C ASP A 126 -12.65 12.26 9.17
N ALA A 127 -12.19 11.99 7.95
CA ALA A 127 -13.06 11.93 6.78
C ALA A 127 -13.96 10.67 6.74
N VAL A 128 -13.52 9.54 7.30
CA VAL A 128 -14.37 8.34 7.46
C VAL A 128 -15.35 8.44 8.65
N GLY A 129 -15.22 9.49 9.46
CA GLY A 129 -16.18 9.84 10.50
C GLY A 129 -16.09 8.95 11.73
N PHE A 130 -14.89 8.55 12.14
CA PHE A 130 -14.72 7.92 13.45
C PHE A 130 -14.82 8.97 14.57
N ASP A 131 -15.55 8.66 15.62
CA ASP A 131 -15.55 9.46 16.86
C ASP A 131 -14.60 8.81 17.88
N ARG A 132 -15.04 7.68 18.47
CA ARG A 132 -14.24 6.80 19.32
C ARG A 132 -14.15 5.39 18.72
N PHE A 133 -12.95 4.84 18.63
CA PHE A 133 -12.67 3.61 17.89
C PHE A 133 -11.39 2.91 18.36
N SER A 134 -11.23 1.65 18.02
CA SER A 134 -9.97 0.91 18.22
C SER A 134 -9.07 1.04 17.00
N ILE A 135 -7.76 1.20 17.21
CA ILE A 135 -6.77 1.27 16.14
C ILE A 135 -5.73 0.17 16.32
N GLY A 136 -5.41 -0.54 15.24
CA GLY A 136 -4.40 -1.61 15.23
C GLY A 136 -3.57 -1.57 13.97
N GLY A 137 -2.33 -2.04 14.05
CA GLY A 137 -1.48 -2.12 12.87
C GLY A 137 -0.20 -2.91 13.07
N THR A 138 0.43 -3.27 11.95
CA THR A 138 1.65 -4.08 11.92
C THR A 138 2.83 -3.24 11.43
N SER A 139 4.00 -3.34 12.07
CA SER A 139 5.22 -2.62 11.66
C SER A 139 5.00 -1.10 11.55
N ILE A 140 5.12 -0.49 10.35
CA ILE A 140 4.84 0.93 10.16
C ILE A 140 3.40 1.30 10.54
N GLY A 141 2.42 0.44 10.24
CA GLY A 141 1.03 0.64 10.67
C GLY A 141 0.89 0.63 12.20
N GLY A 142 1.67 -0.20 12.89
CA GLY A 142 1.74 -0.17 14.36
C GLY A 142 2.41 1.10 14.88
N THR A 143 3.45 1.59 14.21
CA THR A 143 4.10 2.86 14.54
C THR A 143 3.13 4.05 14.39
N ILE A 144 2.35 4.08 13.30
CA ILE A 144 1.31 5.09 13.08
C ILE A 144 0.23 4.99 14.13
N ALA A 145 -0.26 3.78 14.44
CA ALA A 145 -1.27 3.57 15.48
C ALA A 145 -0.82 4.11 16.85
N ILE A 146 0.40 3.78 17.28
CA ILE A 146 0.95 4.26 18.56
C ILE A 146 1.04 5.80 18.57
N ARG A 147 1.54 6.40 17.48
CA ARG A 147 1.68 7.87 17.39
C ARG A 147 0.33 8.58 17.37
N TYR A 148 -0.65 8.03 16.66
CA TYR A 148 -2.01 8.55 16.65
C TYR A 148 -2.61 8.51 18.06
N THR A 149 -2.58 7.34 18.72
CA THR A 149 -3.12 7.16 20.07
C THR A 149 -2.45 8.08 21.09
N ALA A 150 -1.13 8.31 20.98
CA ALA A 150 -0.42 9.22 21.87
C ALA A 150 -0.86 10.69 21.72
N LYS A 151 -1.29 11.08 20.51
CA LYS A 151 -1.74 12.44 20.20
C LYS A 151 -3.24 12.66 20.46
N HIS A 152 -4.05 11.61 20.33
CA HIS A 152 -5.52 11.65 20.47
C HIS A 152 -6.05 10.55 21.41
N PRO A 153 -5.58 10.45 22.67
CA PRO A 153 -5.96 9.37 23.58
C PRO A 153 -7.47 9.33 23.88
N GLU A 154 -8.17 10.45 23.76
CA GLU A 154 -9.62 10.57 23.96
C GLU A 154 -10.45 9.92 22.85
N ARG A 155 -9.85 9.67 21.68
CA ARG A 155 -10.51 9.04 20.53
C ARG A 155 -10.38 7.51 20.50
N ILE A 156 -9.64 6.94 21.45
CA ILE A 156 -9.37 5.49 21.53
C ILE A 156 -10.14 4.82 22.69
#